data_AF-A0A939XZ26-F1
#
_entry.id   AF-A0A939XZ26-F1
#
_cell.length_a   1.000
_cell.length_b   1.000
_cell.length_c   1.000
_cell.angle_alpha   90.00
_cell.angle_beta   90.00
_cell.angle_gamma   90.00
#
_symmetry.space_group_name_H-M   'P 1'
#
loop_
_entity.id
_entity.type
_entity.pdbx_description
1 polymer ?
#
loop_
_entity_poly.entity_id
_entity_poly.type
_entity_poly.pdbx_seq_one_letter_code
_entity_poly.pdbx_strand_id
1 'polypeptide(L)'
;PCSMYDTLIRAGAVPDPYTGENEWIMTPLSDEDTEFSRTVVLPEEMRTADRIFLRFAGIDTLADVFWDGEKLGSTDNMHRAWEFPLDGKAGEGDHSLLLYIHSPTRYIAEMQRKRPLWGVEHAVEGYPHIRKAHSCFGWDWGPKLPDMGIWRDVTLEGHTGGRILNVRYDQCHEEGAVTLSCRAELDTWKPGMTAVWTVTAPDGKVFSMPLTDGKENIRISDPQLWWVRGLGDQPLYRCRVTLYDGEREADSREDRTGLRTLTVSREEDRWGQEFCLINNGVKFFAMGADYIPEDQLLPRCTKEKTLAVLGDCLKANYNFIRVWGGGYYPGSAFYDFCDENGIAVWQDFMFACATYRLTPEFEATVQAEIRDNVIRLRSHPSLAMWCGNNEIETAWVNWGLPEDPEAREDYLKLFEEIIPKILGELDPAAFYWPSSPSSRGGFRDPEGDRAGDCHYWAVWHGFKPIEEFRRYHYRFCSEYGFESLPDMRTVRYFTGQEEPDLCGPVMEAHHKCTGGTEKIMYYLGQMVNYPKDTARLAYCSQLVQADCIRSNVEHMRRARGRCMGSAYWQVNDSNPTISWSSIDYFGRWK
;
A
#
# COMPACT_ATOMS: atom_id res chain seq x y z
N PRO A 1 12.37 -14.18 -1.65
CA PRO A 1 11.70 -13.70 -0.41
C PRO A 1 11.38 -14.83 0.56
N CYS A 2 11.55 -14.61 1.87
CA CYS A 2 11.18 -15.55 2.93
C CYS A 2 10.97 -14.79 4.25
N SER A 3 10.31 -15.45 5.21
CA SER A 3 10.12 -14.94 6.57
C SER A 3 10.19 -16.06 7.60
N MET A 4 10.29 -15.70 8.87
CA MET A 4 10.38 -16.62 10.00
C MET A 4 9.17 -17.56 10.01
N TYR A 5 7.94 -17.02 10.04
CA TYR A 5 6.74 -17.84 10.10
C TYR A 5 6.59 -18.76 8.89
N ASP A 6 6.72 -18.22 7.68
CA ASP A 6 6.55 -19.04 6.47
C ASP A 6 7.60 -20.16 6.38
N THR A 7 8.83 -19.91 6.84
CA THR A 7 9.89 -20.92 6.89
C THR A 7 9.58 -22.02 7.90
N LEU A 8 9.17 -21.67 9.12
CA LEU A 8 8.83 -22.65 10.17
C LEU A 8 7.61 -23.50 9.77
N ILE A 9 6.61 -22.89 9.13
CA ILE A 9 5.42 -23.60 8.64
C ILE A 9 5.81 -24.59 7.54
N ARG A 10 6.61 -24.18 6.55
CA ARG A 10 7.08 -25.07 5.46
C ARG A 10 7.94 -26.22 5.98
N ALA A 11 8.67 -26.02 7.07
CA ALA A 11 9.45 -27.06 7.74
C ALA A 11 8.58 -28.00 8.60
N GLY A 12 7.30 -27.70 8.80
CA GLY A 12 6.40 -28.45 9.71
C GLY A 12 6.74 -28.27 11.19
N ALA A 13 7.48 -27.22 11.55
CA ALA A 13 7.92 -26.95 12.92
C ALA A 13 6.83 -26.29 13.78
N VAL A 14 5.92 -25.55 13.14
CA VAL A 14 4.80 -24.84 13.76
C VAL A 14 3.54 -25.08 12.92
N PRO A 15 2.33 -24.97 13.51
CA PRO A 15 1.11 -25.19 12.76
C PRO A 15 0.78 -23.99 11.85
N ASP A 16 -0.21 -24.15 10.96
CA ASP A 16 -0.74 -23.04 10.18
C ASP A 16 -1.47 -22.03 11.12
N PRO A 17 -1.06 -20.74 11.15
CA PRO A 17 -1.71 -19.73 11.98
C PRO A 17 -3.19 -19.51 11.66
N TYR A 18 -3.64 -19.89 10.46
CA TYR A 18 -5.01 -19.64 9.98
C TYR A 18 -6.01 -20.76 10.28
N THR A 19 -5.66 -21.68 11.19
CA THR A 19 -6.57 -22.76 11.62
C THR A 19 -6.70 -22.77 13.13
N GLY A 20 -7.90 -23.09 13.62
CA GLY A 20 -8.20 -23.18 15.04
C GLY A 20 -7.91 -21.88 15.77
N GLU A 21 -7.09 -21.98 16.81
CA GLU A 21 -6.68 -20.84 17.63
C GLU A 21 -5.15 -20.65 17.56
N ASN A 22 -4.55 -21.12 16.45
CA ASN A 22 -3.10 -21.24 16.32
C ASN A 22 -2.37 -19.89 16.33
N GLU A 23 -3.05 -18.77 16.06
CA GLU A 23 -2.51 -17.44 16.27
C GLU A 23 -1.85 -17.30 17.65
N TRP A 24 -2.50 -17.77 18.72
CA TRP A 24 -1.99 -17.65 20.09
C TRP A 24 -0.70 -18.43 20.33
N ILE A 25 -0.44 -19.45 19.52
CA ILE A 25 0.81 -20.23 19.54
C ILE A 25 1.89 -19.49 18.74
N MET A 26 1.49 -18.81 17.66
CA MET A 26 2.38 -18.21 16.69
C MET A 26 2.89 -16.83 17.15
N THR A 27 2.03 -15.99 17.71
CA THR A 27 2.39 -14.62 18.12
C THR A 27 3.62 -14.58 19.04
N PRO A 28 3.76 -15.40 20.10
CA PRO A 28 4.94 -15.32 20.98
C PRO A 28 6.27 -15.64 20.30
N LEU A 29 6.28 -16.33 19.15
CA LEU A 29 7.53 -16.65 18.44
C LEU A 29 8.23 -15.40 17.89
N SER A 30 7.51 -14.30 17.68
CA SER A 30 8.10 -13.04 17.23
C SER A 30 8.88 -12.31 18.32
N ASP A 31 8.82 -12.79 19.58
CA ASP A 31 9.61 -12.25 20.69
C ASP A 31 11.08 -12.69 20.62
N GLU A 32 11.40 -13.66 19.77
CA GLU A 32 12.76 -14.14 19.54
C GLU A 32 13.41 -13.44 18.33
N ASP A 33 14.73 -13.32 18.37
CA ASP A 33 15.50 -12.85 17.22
C ASP A 33 15.72 -14.02 16.23
N THR A 34 15.86 -13.72 14.93
CA THR A 34 16.01 -14.73 13.88
C THR A 34 17.27 -14.51 13.05
N GLU A 35 17.95 -15.59 12.70
CA GLU A 35 19.11 -15.58 11.81
C GLU A 35 18.76 -16.16 10.42
N PHE A 36 19.12 -15.44 9.36
CA PHE A 36 19.10 -15.93 7.99
C PHE A 36 20.51 -15.94 7.43
N SER A 37 20.96 -17.09 6.92
CA SER A 37 22.29 -17.21 6.31
C SER A 37 22.27 -17.90 4.96
N ARG A 38 23.23 -17.54 4.11
CA ARG A 38 23.41 -18.14 2.79
C ARG A 38 24.87 -18.06 2.36
N THR A 39 25.36 -19.14 1.75
CA THR A 39 26.61 -19.12 0.99
C THR A 39 26.34 -18.59 -0.42
N VAL A 40 27.14 -17.62 -0.84
CA VAL A 40 27.03 -16.91 -2.12
C VAL A 40 28.29 -17.14 -2.93
N VAL A 41 28.13 -17.53 -4.18
CA VAL A 41 29.24 -17.67 -5.13
C VAL A 41 29.13 -16.56 -6.16
N LEU A 42 30.17 -15.74 -6.27
CA LEU A 42 30.20 -14.63 -7.23
C LEU A 42 30.57 -15.12 -8.64
N PRO A 43 29.75 -14.82 -9.66
CA PRO A 43 30.12 -15.02 -11.06
C PRO A 43 31.40 -14.27 -11.43
N GLU A 44 32.16 -14.79 -12.38
CA GLU A 44 33.43 -14.18 -12.82
C GLU A 44 33.23 -12.77 -13.37
N GLU A 45 32.13 -12.55 -14.09
CA GLU A 45 31.80 -11.26 -14.70
C GLU A 45 31.62 -10.16 -13.65
N MET A 46 31.05 -10.51 -12.50
CA MET A 46 30.82 -9.57 -11.40
C MET A 46 32.14 -9.14 -10.76
N ARG A 47 33.19 -9.98 -10.78
CA ARG A 47 34.53 -9.64 -10.27
C ARG A 47 35.25 -8.59 -11.11
N THR A 48 34.80 -8.38 -12.35
CA THR A 48 35.35 -7.35 -13.25
C THR A 48 34.58 -6.03 -13.18
N ALA A 49 33.53 -5.95 -12.36
CA ALA A 49 32.81 -4.71 -12.12
C ALA A 49 33.70 -3.68 -11.40
N ASP A 50 33.49 -2.39 -11.69
CA ASP A 50 34.21 -1.32 -11.00
C ASP A 50 33.67 -1.14 -9.56
N ARG A 51 32.37 -1.38 -9.37
CA ARG A 51 31.71 -1.43 -8.05
C ARG A 51 30.69 -2.55 -7.97
N ILE A 52 30.53 -3.10 -6.77
CA ILE A 52 29.55 -4.16 -6.49
C ILE A 52 28.70 -3.74 -5.31
N PHE A 53 27.39 -3.89 -5.42
CA PHE A 53 26.44 -3.59 -4.36
C PHE A 53 25.61 -4.82 -4.00
N LEU A 54 25.45 -5.08 -2.71
CA LEU A 54 24.43 -5.98 -2.18
C LEU A 54 23.18 -5.16 -1.89
N ARG A 55 22.09 -5.46 -2.59
CA ARG A 55 20.85 -4.72 -2.50
C ARG A 55 19.73 -5.62 -1.98
N PHE A 56 19.00 -5.11 -1.00
CA PHE A 56 17.77 -5.67 -0.50
C PHE A 56 16.62 -4.76 -0.89
N ALA A 57 15.65 -5.29 -1.64
CA ALA A 57 14.45 -4.54 -2.00
C ALA A 57 13.48 -4.36 -0.80
N GLY A 58 13.74 -5.04 0.32
CA GLY A 58 12.99 -4.93 1.56
C GLY A 58 13.42 -5.98 2.59
N ILE A 59 13.79 -5.51 3.79
CA ILE A 59 14.06 -6.34 4.98
C ILE A 59 13.03 -5.95 6.03
N ASP A 60 12.40 -6.93 6.65
CA ASP A 60 11.38 -6.76 7.69
C ASP A 60 11.96 -7.21 9.05
N THR A 61 12.40 -6.32 9.93
CA THR A 61 12.53 -4.87 9.78
C THR A 61 13.88 -4.40 10.35
N LEU A 62 14.09 -4.72 11.62
CA LEU A 62 15.29 -4.40 12.39
C LEU A 62 16.35 -5.46 12.12
N ALA A 63 17.38 -5.18 11.32
CA ALA A 63 18.37 -6.20 10.98
C ALA A 63 19.80 -5.67 11.01
N ASP A 64 20.74 -6.55 11.32
CA ASP A 64 22.16 -6.37 11.12
C ASP A 64 22.64 -7.28 9.99
N VAL A 65 23.29 -6.69 8.98
CA VAL A 65 23.73 -7.39 7.77
C VAL A 65 25.23 -7.61 7.81
N PHE A 66 25.67 -8.84 7.58
CA PHE A 66 27.07 -9.26 7.59
C PHE A 66 27.48 -9.96 6.29
N TRP A 67 28.71 -9.69 5.85
CA TRP A 67 29.36 -10.34 4.72
C TRP A 67 30.74 -10.83 5.14
N ASP A 68 30.97 -12.14 5.06
CA ASP A 68 32.21 -12.79 5.54
C ASP A 68 32.56 -12.47 6.99
N GLY A 69 31.52 -12.37 7.83
CA GLY A 69 31.65 -12.02 9.25
C GLY A 69 31.86 -10.53 9.51
N GLU A 70 32.02 -9.69 8.48
CA GLU A 70 32.10 -8.24 8.63
C GLU A 70 30.71 -7.60 8.57
N LYS A 71 30.36 -6.76 9.55
CA LYS A 71 29.09 -6.01 9.54
C LYS A 71 29.11 -4.95 8.44
N LEU A 72 28.19 -5.05 7.49
CA LEU A 72 27.98 -4.05 6.44
C LEU A 72 27.15 -2.86 6.93
N GLY A 73 26.15 -3.11 7.78
CA GLY A 73 25.29 -2.07 8.34
C GLY A 73 24.06 -2.63 9.03
N SER A 74 23.11 -1.75 9.32
CA SER A 74 21.85 -2.07 9.99
C SER A 74 20.66 -1.45 9.26
N THR A 75 19.48 -2.07 9.39
CA THR A 75 18.22 -1.60 8.82
C THR A 75 17.17 -1.37 9.90
N ASP A 76 16.23 -0.45 9.66
CA ASP A 76 15.20 -0.06 10.62
C ASP A 76 13.81 0.18 10.04
N ASN A 77 13.63 -0.12 8.74
CA ASN A 77 12.41 0.23 8.01
C ASN A 77 12.11 -0.79 6.91
N MET A 78 10.95 -1.42 7.03
CA MET A 78 10.44 -2.45 6.13
C MET A 78 10.18 -1.94 4.72
N HIS A 79 9.81 -0.67 4.60
CA HIS A 79 9.33 -0.05 3.37
C HIS A 79 10.46 0.57 2.53
N ARG A 80 11.71 0.45 2.99
CA ARG A 80 12.91 0.97 2.31
C ARG A 80 13.63 -0.13 1.54
N ALA A 81 14.33 0.31 0.49
CA ALA A 81 15.39 -0.50 -0.10
C ALA A 81 16.70 -0.19 0.62
N TRP A 82 17.53 -1.21 0.80
CA TRP A 82 18.82 -1.09 1.48
C TRP A 82 19.92 -1.55 0.54
N GLU A 83 20.99 -0.76 0.44
CA GLU A 83 22.13 -1.02 -0.43
C GLU A 83 23.42 -0.95 0.38
N PHE A 84 24.28 -1.94 0.20
CA PHE A 84 25.57 -2.03 0.86
C PHE A 84 26.68 -2.22 -0.18
N PRO A 85 27.67 -1.32 -0.29
CA PRO A 85 28.81 -1.51 -1.17
C PRO A 85 29.68 -2.67 -0.68
N LEU A 86 30.11 -3.52 -1.62
CA LEU A 86 31.00 -4.66 -1.39
C LEU A 86 32.39 -4.45 -2.00
N ASP A 87 32.76 -3.20 -2.29
CA ASP A 87 34.04 -2.85 -2.90
C ASP A 87 35.21 -3.41 -2.06
N GLY A 88 36.05 -4.25 -2.69
CA GLY A 88 37.17 -4.92 -2.01
C GLY A 88 36.80 -6.10 -1.09
N LYS A 89 35.50 -6.44 -0.97
CA LYS A 89 34.98 -7.53 -0.13
C LYS A 89 34.44 -8.73 -0.93
N ALA A 90 34.31 -8.56 -2.24
CA ALA A 90 33.75 -9.53 -3.19
C ALA A 90 34.86 -10.20 -4.02
N GLY A 91 35.63 -11.08 -3.38
CA GLY A 91 36.80 -11.77 -3.95
C GLY A 91 36.48 -13.06 -4.70
N GLU A 92 37.50 -13.91 -4.89
CA GLU A 92 37.29 -15.26 -5.41
C GLU A 92 36.83 -16.22 -4.30
N GLY A 93 35.91 -17.12 -4.64
CA GLY A 93 35.46 -18.20 -3.75
C GLY A 93 34.04 -18.01 -3.23
N ASP A 94 33.76 -18.76 -2.17
CA ASP A 94 32.48 -18.76 -1.48
C ASP A 94 32.46 -17.65 -0.43
N HIS A 95 31.40 -16.85 -0.45
CA HIS A 95 31.14 -15.79 0.52
C HIS A 95 29.97 -16.17 1.43
N SER A 96 30.00 -15.69 2.66
CA SER A 96 28.91 -15.88 3.62
C SER A 96 28.11 -14.60 3.80
N LEU A 97 26.81 -14.67 3.53
CA LEU A 97 25.85 -13.64 3.86
C LEU A 97 25.07 -14.07 5.11
N LEU A 98 25.06 -13.22 6.14
CA LEU A 98 24.31 -13.44 7.37
C LEU A 98 23.48 -12.20 7.69
N LEU A 99 22.22 -12.40 8.06
CA LEU A 99 21.34 -11.37 8.60
C LEU A 99 20.89 -11.82 9.99
N TYR A 100 21.12 -10.96 10.98
CA TYR A 100 20.52 -11.09 12.31
C TYR A 100 19.33 -10.13 12.39
N ILE A 101 18.12 -10.66 12.47
CA ILE A 101 16.88 -9.88 12.48
C ILE A 101 16.32 -9.87 13.90
N HIS A 102 16.21 -8.68 14.48
CA HIS A 102 15.80 -8.47 15.85
C HIS A 102 14.27 -8.48 15.98
N SER A 103 13.78 -9.00 17.11
CA SER A 103 12.36 -9.08 17.44
C SER A 103 11.67 -7.70 17.35
N PRO A 104 10.65 -7.56 16.47
CA PRO A 104 9.90 -6.31 16.38
C PRO A 104 9.05 -6.08 17.64
N THR A 105 8.49 -7.13 18.26
CA THR A 105 7.64 -7.02 19.45
C THR A 105 8.41 -6.57 20.68
N ARG A 106 9.62 -7.11 20.91
CA ARG A 106 10.50 -6.64 21.99
C ARG A 106 10.89 -5.17 21.80
N TYR A 107 11.24 -4.79 20.57
CA TYR A 107 11.62 -3.41 20.27
C TYR A 107 10.48 -2.44 20.57
N ILE A 108 9.28 -2.69 20.04
CA ILE A 108 8.14 -1.78 20.26
C ILE A 108 7.72 -1.72 21.74
N ALA A 109 7.79 -2.84 22.47
CA ALA A 109 7.50 -2.86 23.91
C ALA A 109 8.54 -2.07 24.71
N GLU A 110 9.81 -2.06 24.29
CA GLU A 110 10.83 -1.19 24.88
C GLU A 110 10.55 0.29 24.59
N MET A 111 10.24 0.63 23.34
CA MET A 111 10.00 2.02 22.94
C MET A 111 8.73 2.59 23.57
N GLN A 112 7.66 1.80 23.64
CA GLN A 112 6.40 2.16 24.30
C GLN A 112 6.61 2.45 25.79
N ARG A 113 7.48 1.68 26.49
CA ARG A 113 7.84 1.97 27.89
C ARG A 113 8.59 3.28 28.05
N LYS A 114 9.39 3.70 27.06
CA LYS A 114 10.16 4.96 27.09
C LYS A 114 9.27 6.16 26.77
N ARG A 115 8.42 6.04 25.76
CA ARG A 115 7.50 7.09 25.31
C ARG A 115 6.20 6.46 24.85
N PRO A 116 5.17 6.35 25.72
CA PRO A 116 3.89 5.79 25.32
C PRO A 116 3.29 6.57 24.15
N LEU A 117 2.87 5.86 23.10
CA LEU A 117 2.08 6.39 22.00
C LEU A 117 0.71 5.73 21.97
N TRP A 118 -0.27 6.45 21.44
CA TRP A 118 -1.60 5.90 21.24
C TRP A 118 -1.64 5.13 19.91
N GLY A 119 -2.31 4.00 19.93
CA GLY A 119 -2.69 3.22 18.75
C GLY A 119 -3.93 2.39 19.07
N VAL A 120 -4.59 1.88 18.03
CA VAL A 120 -5.77 1.02 18.18
C VAL A 120 -5.49 -0.25 18.99
N GLU A 121 -6.47 -0.69 19.78
CA GLU A 121 -6.37 -1.85 20.69
C GLU A 121 -6.23 -3.20 19.97
N HIS A 122 -6.64 -3.25 18.69
CA HIS A 122 -6.58 -4.45 17.87
C HIS A 122 -5.15 -4.83 17.47
N ALA A 123 -4.23 -3.87 17.47
CA ALA A 123 -2.82 -4.10 17.18
C ALA A 123 -2.02 -4.41 18.46
N VAL A 124 -0.79 -4.92 18.32
CA VAL A 124 0.16 -5.04 19.43
C VAL A 124 0.56 -3.63 19.90
N GLU A 125 0.53 -3.40 21.22
CA GLU A 125 0.87 -2.10 21.81
C GLU A 125 2.30 -1.67 21.43
N GLY A 126 2.46 -0.41 21.05
CA GLY A 126 3.76 0.16 20.65
C GLY A 126 4.08 0.06 19.16
N TYR A 127 3.23 -0.59 18.35
CA TYR A 127 3.43 -0.67 16.90
C TYR A 127 3.76 0.67 16.17
N PRO A 128 3.34 1.87 16.62
CA PRO A 128 3.68 3.12 15.93
C PRO A 128 5.16 3.49 16.01
N HIS A 129 5.94 2.86 16.89
CA HIS A 129 7.38 3.11 17.06
C HIS A 129 8.27 2.53 15.96
N ILE A 130 7.73 1.67 15.09
CA ILE A 130 8.49 0.98 14.06
C ILE A 130 7.88 1.21 12.68
N ARG A 131 8.72 1.31 11.65
CA ARG A 131 8.29 1.42 10.26
C ARG A 131 8.17 0.03 9.63
N LYS A 132 7.00 -0.57 9.82
CA LYS A 132 6.61 -1.91 9.38
C LYS A 132 5.14 -1.87 8.95
N ALA A 133 4.70 -2.83 8.14
CA ALA A 133 3.28 -3.01 7.85
C ALA A 133 2.49 -3.23 9.16
N HIS A 134 1.68 -2.24 9.53
CA HIS A 134 1.03 -2.20 10.84
C HIS A 134 0.01 -3.30 11.05
N SER A 135 -0.68 -3.70 9.98
CA SER A 135 -1.61 -4.83 9.98
C SER A 135 -1.00 -6.16 10.42
N CYS A 136 0.32 -6.36 10.29
CA CYS A 136 1.00 -7.55 10.82
C CYS A 136 0.96 -7.61 12.36
N PHE A 137 0.82 -6.47 13.04
CA PHE A 137 0.62 -6.44 14.48
C PHE A 137 -0.82 -6.75 14.89
N GLY A 138 -1.68 -7.14 13.95
CA GLY A 138 -3.11 -7.34 14.14
C GLY A 138 -3.91 -6.10 13.78
N TRP A 139 -5.16 -6.34 13.37
CA TRP A 139 -6.14 -5.31 13.07
C TRP A 139 -7.53 -5.84 13.37
N ASP A 140 -8.57 -5.01 13.26
CA ASP A 140 -9.96 -5.44 13.52
C ASP A 140 -10.54 -6.41 12.47
N TRP A 141 -9.73 -6.83 11.48
CA TRP A 141 -10.01 -7.94 10.54
C TRP A 141 -8.92 -9.02 10.53
N GLY A 142 -7.75 -8.80 11.15
CA GLY A 142 -6.54 -9.61 10.95
C GLY A 142 -5.82 -10.03 12.23
N PRO A 143 -5.17 -11.21 12.25
CA PRO A 143 -4.46 -11.74 13.43
C PRO A 143 -3.14 -11.00 13.71
N LYS A 144 -2.66 -11.13 14.94
CA LYS A 144 -1.38 -10.61 15.44
C LYS A 144 -0.23 -11.54 15.03
N LEU A 145 0.31 -11.33 13.83
CA LEU A 145 1.43 -12.09 13.27
C LEU A 145 2.58 -11.14 12.86
N PRO A 146 3.29 -10.52 13.82
CA PRO A 146 4.39 -9.59 13.53
C PRO A 146 5.65 -10.35 13.09
N ASP A 147 5.59 -10.88 11.87
CA ASP A 147 6.63 -11.68 11.23
C ASP A 147 7.93 -10.87 11.03
N MET A 148 9.01 -11.55 10.66
CA MET A 148 10.29 -10.92 10.35
C MET A 148 11.05 -11.73 9.29
N GLY A 149 11.84 -11.06 8.44
CA GLY A 149 12.53 -11.74 7.35
C GLY A 149 12.97 -10.87 6.19
N ILE A 150 13.27 -11.53 5.08
CA ILE A 150 13.68 -10.90 3.82
C ILE A 150 12.47 -10.94 2.88
N TRP A 151 11.58 -9.97 3.04
CA TRP A 151 10.23 -10.00 2.45
C TRP A 151 10.19 -9.58 0.96
N ARG A 152 11.29 -9.04 0.43
CA ARG A 152 11.48 -8.76 -1.01
C ARG A 152 12.81 -9.33 -1.52
N ASP A 153 13.10 -9.11 -2.80
CA ASP A 153 14.27 -9.69 -3.46
C ASP A 153 15.60 -9.16 -2.91
N VAL A 154 16.63 -10.01 -3.04
CA VAL A 154 18.03 -9.68 -2.75
C VAL A 154 18.82 -9.83 -4.03
N THR A 155 19.53 -8.79 -4.44
CA THR A 155 20.34 -8.76 -5.66
C THR A 155 21.77 -8.38 -5.34
N LEU A 156 22.70 -8.93 -6.12
CA LEU A 156 24.05 -8.42 -6.24
C LEU A 156 24.14 -7.67 -7.57
N GLU A 157 24.56 -6.41 -7.51
CA GLU A 157 24.56 -5.50 -8.66
C GLU A 157 26.00 -5.05 -8.92
N GLY A 158 26.59 -5.53 -10.02
CA GLY A 158 27.92 -5.14 -10.48
C GLY A 158 27.82 -4.08 -11.58
N HIS A 159 28.45 -2.93 -11.38
CA HIS A 159 28.44 -1.81 -12.34
C HIS A 159 29.85 -1.49 -12.82
N THR A 160 29.96 -1.16 -14.11
CA THR A 160 31.21 -0.72 -14.74
C THR A 160 31.01 0.68 -15.30
N GLY A 161 31.92 1.60 -14.99
CA GLY A 161 31.91 2.98 -15.46
C GLY A 161 30.93 3.88 -14.71
N GLY A 162 29.68 3.48 -14.52
CA GLY A 162 28.68 4.27 -13.80
C GLY A 162 27.31 3.60 -13.77
N ARG A 163 26.33 4.25 -13.13
CA ARG A 163 24.95 3.77 -13.00
C ARG A 163 23.89 4.88 -13.04
N ILE A 164 22.65 4.51 -13.31
CA ILE A 164 21.48 5.38 -13.28
C ILE A 164 20.82 5.25 -11.91
N LEU A 165 20.86 6.30 -11.11
CA LEU A 165 20.24 6.31 -9.77
C LEU A 165 18.73 6.52 -9.88
N ASN A 166 18.32 7.41 -10.77
CA ASN A 166 16.93 7.83 -10.85
C ASN A 166 16.56 8.36 -12.24
N VAL A 167 15.31 8.17 -12.64
CA VAL A 167 14.72 8.83 -13.81
C VAL A 167 13.35 9.39 -13.42
N ARG A 168 13.05 10.60 -13.88
CA ARG A 168 11.75 11.27 -13.73
C ARG A 168 11.26 11.74 -15.10
N TYR A 169 9.97 11.56 -15.35
CA TYR A 169 9.29 12.06 -16.55
C TYR A 169 8.25 13.10 -16.14
N ASP A 170 8.49 14.38 -16.46
CA ASP A 170 7.53 15.45 -16.26
C ASP A 170 6.70 15.64 -17.55
N GLN A 171 5.41 15.97 -17.43
CA GLN A 171 4.52 16.16 -18.57
C GLN A 171 3.96 17.58 -18.58
N CYS A 172 4.13 18.30 -19.69
CA CYS A 172 3.46 19.58 -19.95
C CYS A 172 2.44 19.38 -21.07
N HIS A 173 1.15 19.48 -20.73
CA HIS A 173 0.04 19.27 -21.64
C HIS A 173 -0.40 20.59 -22.29
N GLU A 174 -0.50 20.60 -23.61
CA GLU A 174 -0.93 21.72 -24.44
C GLU A 174 -2.00 21.26 -25.45
N GLU A 175 -2.63 22.20 -26.15
CA GLU A 175 -3.58 21.85 -27.21
C GLU A 175 -2.88 21.07 -28.34
N GLY A 176 -3.30 19.82 -28.56
CA GLY A 176 -2.77 18.94 -29.61
C GLY A 176 -1.36 18.38 -29.37
N ALA A 177 -0.74 18.64 -28.22
CA ALA A 177 0.62 18.17 -27.95
C ALA A 177 0.91 17.97 -26.46
N VAL A 178 1.85 17.07 -26.16
CA VAL A 178 2.45 16.93 -24.84
C VAL A 178 3.96 17.05 -24.97
N THR A 179 4.56 17.93 -24.17
CA THR A 179 6.01 17.96 -24.00
C THR A 179 6.36 17.04 -22.83
N LEU A 180 7.07 15.96 -23.11
CA LEU A 180 7.60 15.02 -22.12
C LEU A 180 9.04 15.41 -21.80
N SER A 181 9.35 15.59 -20.53
CA SER A 181 10.67 16.00 -20.05
C SER A 181 11.31 14.87 -19.24
N CYS A 182 12.49 14.43 -19.63
CA CYS A 182 13.27 13.45 -18.88
C CYS A 182 14.30 14.14 -17.99
N ARG A 183 14.42 13.68 -16.75
CA ARG A 183 15.49 14.04 -15.82
C ARG A 183 16.07 12.76 -15.23
N ALA A 184 17.29 12.44 -15.59
CA ALA A 184 18.05 11.31 -15.08
C ALA A 184 19.13 11.79 -14.11
N GLU A 185 19.25 11.09 -13.00
CA GLU A 185 20.34 11.22 -12.04
C GLU A 185 21.34 10.10 -12.31
N LEU A 186 22.57 10.48 -12.66
CA LEU A 186 23.62 9.57 -13.11
C LEU A 186 24.79 9.64 -12.13
N ASP A 187 25.31 8.48 -11.74
CA ASP A 187 26.53 8.33 -10.94
C ASP A 187 27.63 7.75 -11.84
N THR A 188 28.41 8.62 -12.48
CA THR A 188 29.47 8.26 -13.43
C THR A 188 30.85 8.34 -12.80
N TRP A 189 31.65 7.29 -12.96
CA TRP A 189 33.00 7.15 -12.40
C TRP A 189 34.11 7.21 -13.46
N LYS A 190 33.73 7.24 -14.75
CA LYS A 190 34.64 7.42 -15.89
C LYS A 190 34.30 8.70 -16.66
N PRO A 191 35.32 9.42 -17.18
CA PRO A 191 35.09 10.57 -18.05
C PRO A 191 34.54 10.13 -19.40
N GLY A 192 33.72 10.97 -20.02
CA GLY A 192 33.24 10.77 -21.40
C GLY A 192 32.06 9.80 -21.55
N MET A 193 31.47 9.35 -20.44
CA MET A 193 30.21 8.60 -20.50
C MET A 193 29.07 9.48 -21.04
N THR A 194 28.17 8.88 -21.80
CA THR A 194 27.03 9.57 -22.41
C THR A 194 25.74 8.83 -22.10
N ALA A 195 24.60 9.52 -22.10
CA ALA A 195 23.31 8.89 -21.90
C ALA A 195 22.34 9.25 -23.03
N VAL A 196 21.50 8.29 -23.40
CA VAL A 196 20.48 8.45 -24.44
C VAL A 196 19.12 8.12 -23.85
N TRP A 197 18.14 8.97 -24.10
CA TRP A 197 16.75 8.74 -23.75
C TRP A 197 15.94 8.37 -24.99
N THR A 198 15.30 7.22 -24.94
CA THR A 198 14.43 6.68 -25.98
C THR A 198 13.00 6.57 -25.50
N VAL A 199 12.05 7.13 -26.26
CA VAL A 199 10.61 7.01 -26.03
C VAL A 199 10.00 6.23 -27.19
N THR A 200 9.36 5.11 -26.90
CA THR A 200 8.54 4.36 -27.87
C THR A 200 7.07 4.60 -27.60
N ALA A 201 6.36 5.15 -28.58
CA ALA A 201 4.92 5.36 -28.54
C ALA A 201 4.14 4.03 -28.74
N PRO A 202 2.85 3.97 -28.34
CA PRO A 202 2.03 2.78 -28.50
C PRO A 202 1.87 2.31 -29.96
N ASP A 203 1.96 3.24 -30.91
CA ASP A 203 1.92 2.96 -32.36
C ASP A 203 3.28 2.50 -32.95
N GLY A 204 4.31 2.38 -32.11
CA GLY A 204 5.66 1.99 -32.49
C GLY A 204 6.57 3.14 -32.93
N LYS A 205 6.10 4.39 -32.96
CA LYS A 205 6.96 5.55 -33.25
C LYS A 205 8.02 5.72 -32.17
N VAL A 206 9.28 5.88 -32.58
CA VAL A 206 10.42 6.02 -31.68
C VAL A 206 11.01 7.43 -31.75
N PHE A 207 11.25 8.00 -30.58
CA PHE A 207 12.00 9.25 -30.38
C PHE A 207 13.25 8.91 -29.59
N SER A 208 14.43 9.38 -30.02
CA SER A 208 15.70 9.09 -29.35
C SER A 208 16.54 10.35 -29.31
N MET A 209 16.89 10.81 -28.12
CA MET A 209 17.65 12.05 -27.91
C MET A 209 18.81 11.82 -26.93
N PRO A 210 19.99 12.42 -27.15
CA PRO A 210 21.05 12.41 -26.14
C PRO A 210 20.60 13.24 -24.92
N LEU A 211 20.95 12.79 -23.71
CA LEU A 211 20.77 13.57 -22.50
C LEU A 211 21.93 14.56 -22.32
N THR A 212 21.62 15.84 -22.13
CA THR A 212 22.60 16.86 -21.75
C THR A 212 22.43 17.18 -20.28
N ASP A 213 23.47 16.99 -19.47
CA ASP A 213 23.40 17.13 -18.00
C ASP A 213 22.24 16.34 -17.38
N GLY A 214 21.99 15.13 -17.91
CA GLY A 214 20.91 14.24 -17.47
C GLY A 214 19.51 14.70 -17.87
N LYS A 215 19.35 15.69 -18.76
CA LYS A 215 18.04 16.27 -19.10
C LYS A 215 17.81 16.34 -20.60
N GLU A 216 16.55 16.17 -21.00
CA GLU A 216 16.08 16.43 -22.36
C GLU A 216 14.54 16.53 -22.42
N ASN A 217 14.01 17.14 -23.48
CA ASN A 217 12.59 17.26 -23.76
C ASN A 217 12.22 16.69 -25.13
N ILE A 218 11.11 15.97 -25.21
CA ILE A 218 10.51 15.49 -26.46
C ILE A 218 9.10 16.05 -26.58
N ARG A 219 8.83 16.77 -27.66
CA ARG A 219 7.45 17.20 -28.00
C ARG A 219 6.75 16.11 -28.80
N ILE A 220 5.67 15.57 -28.25
CA ILE A 220 4.81 14.58 -28.88
C ILE A 220 3.56 15.31 -29.40
N SER A 221 3.47 15.46 -30.73
CA SER A 221 2.28 16.00 -31.40
C SER A 221 1.26 14.89 -31.65
N ASP A 222 -0.03 15.21 -31.58
CA ASP A 222 -1.15 14.24 -31.58
C ASP A 222 -0.90 13.07 -30.60
N PRO A 223 -0.76 13.37 -29.29
CA PRO A 223 -0.46 12.35 -28.28
C PRO A 223 -1.62 11.38 -28.09
N GLN A 224 -1.30 10.10 -27.90
CA GLN A 224 -2.27 9.10 -27.44
C GLN A 224 -2.40 9.23 -25.91
N LEU A 225 -3.47 9.88 -25.44
CA LEU A 225 -3.66 10.13 -24.01
C LEU A 225 -4.15 8.90 -23.26
N TRP A 226 -3.62 8.67 -22.06
CA TRP A 226 -4.08 7.62 -21.15
C TRP A 226 -5.35 8.06 -20.42
N TRP A 227 -6.33 7.17 -20.34
CA TRP A 227 -7.61 7.42 -19.69
C TRP A 227 -7.95 6.39 -18.60
N VAL A 228 -8.62 6.86 -17.55
CA VAL A 228 -9.28 6.00 -16.57
C VAL A 228 -10.38 5.17 -17.26
N ARG A 229 -10.56 3.94 -16.81
CA ARG A 229 -11.53 2.98 -17.34
C ARG A 229 -12.92 3.60 -17.42
N GLY A 230 -13.54 3.47 -18.60
CA GLY A 230 -14.85 4.02 -18.90
C GLY A 230 -14.82 5.44 -19.49
N LEU A 231 -13.65 6.08 -19.57
CA LEU A 231 -13.47 7.36 -20.27
C LEU A 231 -12.75 7.22 -21.62
N GLY A 232 -11.90 6.22 -21.79
CA GLY A 232 -11.14 5.96 -23.02
C GLY A 232 -10.18 4.78 -22.86
N ASP A 233 -9.22 4.68 -23.78
CA ASP A 233 -8.18 3.65 -23.80
C ASP A 233 -6.98 4.01 -22.90
N GLN A 234 -6.09 3.04 -22.68
CA GLN A 234 -4.92 3.13 -21.79
C GLN A 234 -3.57 3.05 -22.56
N PRO A 235 -3.27 3.94 -23.53
CA PRO A 235 -1.98 3.94 -24.22
C PRO A 235 -0.82 4.15 -23.24
N LEU A 236 0.19 3.28 -23.33
CA LEU A 236 1.43 3.35 -22.54
C LEU A 236 2.63 3.57 -23.45
N TYR A 237 3.39 4.63 -23.17
CA TYR A 237 4.69 4.90 -23.78
C TYR A 237 5.77 4.19 -22.98
N ARG A 238 6.75 3.62 -23.68
CA ARG A 238 7.94 3.03 -23.06
C ARG A 238 9.08 4.03 -23.09
N CYS A 239 9.59 4.39 -21.93
CA CYS A 239 10.68 5.35 -21.75
C CYS A 239 11.91 4.60 -21.24
N ARG A 240 13.00 4.60 -22.01
CA ARG A 240 14.26 3.96 -21.64
C ARG A 240 15.39 4.98 -21.64
N VAL A 241 16.11 5.06 -20.53
CA VAL A 241 17.39 5.78 -20.44
C VAL A 241 18.51 4.76 -20.45
N THR A 242 19.47 4.93 -21.35
CA THR A 242 20.64 4.06 -21.46
C THR A 242 21.91 4.89 -21.27
N LEU A 243 22.76 4.48 -20.33
CA LEU A 243 24.07 5.04 -20.06
C LEU A 243 25.13 4.24 -20.82
N TYR A 244 26.05 4.92 -21.49
CA TYR A 244 27.09 4.34 -22.34
C TYR A 244 28.51 4.71 -21.88
N ASP A 245 29.40 3.71 -21.89
CA ASP A 245 30.86 3.86 -21.84
C ASP A 245 31.41 3.61 -23.26
N GLY A 246 31.59 4.67 -24.04
CA GLY A 246 31.85 4.56 -25.48
C GLY A 246 30.67 3.94 -26.23
N GLU A 247 30.88 2.78 -26.88
CA GLU A 247 29.82 2.03 -27.57
C GLU A 247 29.13 0.98 -26.68
N ARG A 248 29.64 0.74 -25.46
CA ARG A 248 29.12 -0.27 -24.54
C ARG A 248 28.01 0.31 -23.67
N GLU A 249 26.88 -0.38 -23.60
CA GLU A 249 25.84 -0.11 -22.59
C GLU A 249 26.41 -0.43 -21.19
N ALA A 250 26.50 0.60 -20.35
CA ALA A 250 26.99 0.50 -18.97
C ALA A 250 25.83 0.22 -18.00
N ASP A 251 24.69 0.86 -18.23
CA ASP A 251 23.48 0.68 -17.43
C ASP A 251 22.25 1.12 -18.23
N SER A 252 21.06 0.61 -17.91
CA SER A 252 19.82 1.14 -18.44
C SER A 252 18.64 1.00 -17.47
N ARG A 253 17.72 1.95 -17.57
CA ARG A 253 16.45 1.94 -16.83
C ARG A 253 15.31 2.15 -17.80
N GLU A 254 14.28 1.32 -17.68
CA GLU A 254 13.07 1.40 -18.48
C GLU A 254 11.85 1.52 -17.59
N ASP A 255 10.99 2.49 -17.89
CA ASP A 255 9.71 2.69 -17.24
C ASP A 255 8.61 2.78 -18.31
N ARG A 256 7.36 2.53 -17.92
CA ARG A 256 6.18 2.82 -18.75
C ARG A 256 5.45 4.03 -18.18
N THR A 257 4.94 4.90 -19.05
CA THR A 257 4.14 6.04 -18.64
C THR A 257 3.00 6.30 -19.61
N GLY A 258 1.86 6.76 -19.08
CA GLY A 258 0.73 7.24 -19.86
C GLY A 258 0.76 8.76 -19.91
N LEU A 259 0.46 9.34 -21.08
CA LEU A 259 0.35 10.79 -21.21
C LEU A 259 -1.03 11.22 -20.69
N ARG A 260 -1.09 11.86 -19.52
CA ARG A 260 -2.35 12.27 -18.89
C ARG A 260 -2.17 13.38 -17.87
N THR A 261 -3.23 14.15 -17.64
CA THR A 261 -3.46 14.82 -16.37
C THR A 261 -4.41 13.99 -15.52
N LEU A 262 -4.10 13.80 -14.25
CA LEU A 262 -4.94 13.11 -13.27
C LEU A 262 -4.75 13.79 -11.92
N THR A 263 -5.82 14.37 -11.39
CA THR A 263 -5.77 15.19 -10.16
C THR A 263 -7.15 15.23 -9.48
N VAL A 264 -7.27 15.96 -8.38
CA VAL A 264 -8.53 16.12 -7.64
C VAL A 264 -9.00 17.58 -7.69
N SER A 265 -10.24 17.76 -8.13
CA SER A 265 -10.95 19.03 -8.09
C SER A 265 -11.44 19.34 -6.69
N ARG A 266 -11.27 20.60 -6.30
CA ARG A 266 -11.70 21.18 -5.03
C ARG A 266 -12.36 22.55 -5.23
N GLU A 267 -13.12 22.71 -6.31
CA GLU A 267 -13.86 23.93 -6.58
C GLU A 267 -15.01 24.10 -5.57
N GLU A 268 -15.32 25.35 -5.24
CA GLU A 268 -16.51 25.67 -4.45
C GLU A 268 -17.77 25.52 -5.31
N ASP A 269 -18.83 24.99 -4.71
CA ASP A 269 -20.15 24.87 -5.31
C ASP A 269 -21.25 25.11 -4.26
N ARG A 270 -22.50 24.87 -4.66
CA ARG A 270 -23.66 25.12 -3.77
C ARG A 270 -23.73 24.20 -2.54
N TRP A 271 -22.93 23.13 -2.48
CA TRP A 271 -22.92 22.19 -1.37
C TRP A 271 -21.69 22.36 -0.45
N GLY A 272 -20.73 23.20 -0.83
CA GLY A 272 -19.47 23.43 -0.13
C GLY A 272 -18.32 23.36 -1.13
N GLN A 273 -17.29 22.56 -0.83
CA GLN A 273 -16.18 22.29 -1.73
C GLN A 273 -16.30 20.88 -2.29
N GLU A 274 -16.22 20.70 -3.60
CA GLU A 274 -16.22 19.35 -4.16
C GLU A 274 -14.93 18.58 -3.83
N PHE A 275 -14.99 17.26 -3.95
CA PHE A 275 -13.83 16.38 -3.92
C PHE A 275 -14.03 15.35 -5.03
N CYS A 276 -13.42 15.60 -6.18
CA CYS A 276 -13.72 14.86 -7.42
C CYS A 276 -12.45 14.59 -8.22
N LEU A 277 -12.18 13.34 -8.56
CA LEU A 277 -11.09 13.03 -9.48
C LEU A 277 -11.39 13.56 -10.89
N ILE A 278 -10.36 14.11 -11.54
CA ILE A 278 -10.37 14.64 -12.90
C ILE A 278 -9.29 13.93 -13.69
N ASN A 279 -9.63 13.36 -14.84
CA ASN A 279 -8.68 12.83 -15.80
C ASN A 279 -8.80 13.57 -17.14
N ASN A 280 -7.70 14.20 -17.60
CA ASN A 280 -7.63 14.97 -18.85
C ASN A 280 -8.75 16.03 -18.95
N GLY A 281 -9.05 16.71 -17.83
CA GLY A 281 -10.12 17.70 -17.73
C GLY A 281 -11.54 17.15 -17.52
N VAL A 282 -11.72 15.82 -17.51
CA VAL A 282 -13.03 15.17 -17.33
C VAL A 282 -13.19 14.69 -15.88
N LYS A 283 -14.19 15.25 -15.17
CA LYS A 283 -14.64 14.79 -13.85
C LYS A 283 -15.31 13.42 -13.96
N PHE A 284 -14.87 12.43 -13.17
CA PHE A 284 -15.48 11.09 -13.14
C PHE A 284 -15.87 10.67 -11.72
N PHE A 285 -16.85 9.79 -11.63
CA PHE A 285 -17.26 9.22 -10.34
C PHE A 285 -16.35 8.01 -10.03
N ALA A 286 -15.66 8.05 -8.90
CA ALA A 286 -14.82 6.94 -8.44
C ALA A 286 -15.68 5.78 -7.91
N MET A 287 -15.49 4.60 -8.49
CA MET A 287 -16.20 3.37 -8.13
C MET A 287 -15.15 2.32 -7.78
N GLY A 288 -15.08 1.99 -6.49
CA GLY A 288 -14.09 1.03 -6.01
C GLY A 288 -14.28 0.65 -4.56
N ALA A 289 -13.16 0.26 -3.95
CA ALA A 289 -13.06 -0.15 -2.56
C ALA A 289 -11.62 0.02 -2.06
N ASP A 290 -11.46 -0.17 -0.76
CA ASP A 290 -10.18 -0.23 -0.08
C ASP A 290 -9.53 -1.59 -0.21
N TYR A 291 -8.25 -1.58 -0.54
CA TYR A 291 -7.37 -2.72 -0.70
C TYR A 291 -6.42 -2.83 0.48
N ILE A 292 -6.36 -4.03 1.05
CA ILE A 292 -5.49 -4.39 2.16
C ILE A 292 -4.50 -5.50 1.73
N PRO A 293 -3.48 -5.85 2.53
CA PRO A 293 -2.61 -7.00 2.21
C PRO A 293 -3.39 -8.28 1.92
N GLU A 294 -2.93 -9.07 0.95
CA GLU A 294 -3.54 -10.35 0.55
C GLU A 294 -3.21 -11.52 1.50
N ASP A 295 -2.24 -11.31 2.38
CA ASP A 295 -1.76 -12.30 3.34
C ASP A 295 -1.10 -11.56 4.52
N GLN A 296 -1.24 -12.06 5.75
CA GLN A 296 -0.46 -11.55 6.89
C GLN A 296 1.00 -12.00 6.82
N LEU A 297 1.27 -13.15 6.19
CA LEU A 297 2.62 -13.62 5.94
C LEU A 297 3.04 -13.13 4.55
N LEU A 298 3.57 -11.93 4.49
CA LEU A 298 3.78 -11.19 3.24
C LEU A 298 4.57 -11.92 2.13
N PRO A 299 5.53 -12.84 2.41
CA PRO A 299 6.12 -13.68 1.35
C PRO A 299 5.11 -14.57 0.60
N ARG A 300 3.89 -14.74 1.10
CA ARG A 300 2.78 -15.44 0.44
C ARG A 300 1.91 -14.54 -0.44
N CYS A 301 2.13 -13.23 -0.42
CA CYS A 301 1.57 -12.30 -1.41
C CYS A 301 2.32 -12.51 -2.73
N THR A 302 1.64 -13.07 -3.72
CA THR A 302 2.24 -13.41 -5.02
C THR A 302 1.67 -12.51 -6.09
N LYS A 303 2.42 -12.30 -7.17
CA LYS A 303 1.92 -11.57 -8.35
C LYS A 303 0.56 -12.13 -8.80
N GLU A 304 0.41 -13.44 -8.81
CA GLU A 304 -0.79 -14.13 -9.26
C GLU A 304 -2.00 -13.82 -8.36
N LYS A 305 -1.82 -13.77 -7.03
CA LYS A 305 -2.88 -13.35 -6.09
C LYS A 305 -3.28 -11.89 -6.34
N THR A 306 -2.30 -10.99 -6.48
CA THR A 306 -2.56 -9.57 -6.79
C THR A 306 -3.36 -9.40 -8.07
N LEU A 307 -2.94 -10.06 -9.15
CA LEU A 307 -3.64 -9.97 -10.43
C LEU A 307 -5.03 -10.61 -10.38
N ALA A 308 -5.23 -11.65 -9.57
CA ALA A 308 -6.55 -12.25 -9.37
C ALA A 308 -7.52 -11.28 -8.68
N VAL A 309 -7.12 -10.68 -7.56
CA VAL A 309 -7.94 -9.69 -6.84
C VAL A 309 -8.27 -8.50 -7.73
N LEU A 310 -7.28 -7.92 -8.41
CA LEU A 310 -7.52 -6.79 -9.32
C LEU A 310 -8.36 -7.18 -10.55
N GLY A 311 -8.20 -8.40 -11.06
CA GLY A 311 -9.03 -8.97 -12.11
C GLY A 311 -10.50 -9.09 -11.68
N ASP A 312 -10.75 -9.40 -10.41
CA ASP A 312 -12.10 -9.45 -9.86
C ASP A 312 -12.68 -8.05 -9.65
N CYS A 313 -11.87 -7.07 -9.22
CA CYS A 313 -12.26 -5.65 -9.23
C CYS A 313 -12.72 -5.17 -10.62
N LEU A 314 -12.03 -5.58 -11.69
CA LEU A 314 -12.45 -5.23 -13.06
C LEU A 314 -13.80 -5.82 -13.43
N LYS A 315 -14.07 -7.07 -13.06
CA LYS A 315 -15.37 -7.72 -13.28
C LYS A 315 -16.48 -7.01 -12.49
N ALA A 316 -16.14 -6.45 -11.32
CA ALA A 316 -17.01 -5.60 -10.50
C ALA A 316 -17.15 -4.15 -11.04
N ASN A 317 -16.60 -3.85 -12.23
CA ASN A 317 -16.63 -2.55 -12.90
C ASN A 317 -15.87 -1.42 -12.21
N TYR A 318 -14.83 -1.74 -11.45
CA TYR A 318 -14.03 -0.72 -10.78
C TYR A 318 -13.32 0.18 -11.79
N ASN A 319 -13.19 1.45 -11.42
CA ASN A 319 -12.28 2.40 -12.06
C ASN A 319 -11.37 3.09 -11.03
N PHE A 320 -11.45 2.67 -9.77
CA PHE A 320 -10.76 3.26 -8.63
C PHE A 320 -10.40 2.17 -7.63
N ILE A 321 -9.27 2.31 -6.93
CA ILE A 321 -8.89 1.49 -5.79
C ILE A 321 -8.05 2.32 -4.82
N ARG A 322 -8.30 2.17 -3.51
CA ARG A 322 -7.49 2.80 -2.47
C ARG A 322 -6.57 1.78 -1.83
N VAL A 323 -5.27 2.02 -1.84
CA VAL A 323 -4.30 1.24 -1.08
C VAL A 323 -4.22 1.82 0.33
N TRP A 324 -4.77 1.10 1.30
CA TRP A 324 -4.93 1.57 2.67
C TRP A 324 -3.62 1.62 3.47
N GLY A 325 -3.48 2.65 4.31
CA GLY A 325 -2.22 3.05 4.97
C GLY A 325 -1.66 2.15 6.07
N GLY A 326 -2.36 1.15 6.60
CA GLY A 326 -1.74 0.20 7.56
C GLY A 326 -1.24 -1.09 6.91
N GLY A 327 -1.28 -1.18 5.58
CA GLY A 327 -0.72 -2.27 4.80
C GLY A 327 0.77 -2.07 4.49
N TYR A 328 1.12 -2.31 3.24
CA TYR A 328 2.43 -2.02 2.67
C TYR A 328 2.24 -1.44 1.27
N TYR A 329 3.22 -0.70 0.74
CA TYR A 329 3.18 -0.26 -0.66
C TYR A 329 3.26 -1.47 -1.61
N PRO A 330 2.25 -1.76 -2.46
CA PRO A 330 2.27 -2.93 -3.35
C PRO A 330 3.51 -3.05 -4.25
N GLY A 331 3.72 -4.25 -4.82
CA GLY A 331 4.73 -4.50 -5.85
C GLY A 331 4.35 -3.87 -7.19
N SER A 332 5.30 -3.79 -8.14
CA SER A 332 5.09 -3.16 -9.46
C SER A 332 3.90 -3.76 -10.22
N ALA A 333 3.71 -5.08 -10.13
CA ALA A 333 2.61 -5.79 -10.81
C ALA A 333 1.21 -5.24 -10.47
N PHE A 334 1.01 -4.70 -9.27
CA PHE A 334 -0.24 -4.05 -8.88
C PHE A 334 -0.49 -2.80 -9.73
N TYR A 335 0.49 -1.91 -9.80
CA TYR A 335 0.37 -0.63 -10.51
C TYR A 335 0.42 -0.83 -12.02
N ASP A 336 1.26 -1.75 -12.50
CA ASP A 336 1.29 -2.18 -13.90
C ASP A 336 -0.09 -2.63 -14.38
N PHE A 337 -0.79 -3.42 -13.58
CA PHE A 337 -2.15 -3.85 -13.91
C PHE A 337 -3.14 -2.68 -13.89
N CYS A 338 -3.03 -1.78 -12.92
CA CYS A 338 -3.87 -0.58 -12.84
C CYS A 338 -3.63 0.36 -14.04
N ASP A 339 -2.39 0.50 -14.49
CA ASP A 339 -2.00 1.27 -15.67
C ASP A 339 -2.60 0.68 -16.93
N GLU A 340 -2.49 -0.63 -17.11
CA GLU A 340 -2.99 -1.35 -18.28
C GLU A 340 -4.52 -1.38 -18.37
N ASN A 341 -5.21 -1.31 -17.22
CA ASN A 341 -6.66 -1.47 -17.16
C ASN A 341 -7.43 -0.20 -16.73
N GLY A 342 -6.74 0.92 -16.53
CA GLY A 342 -7.37 2.21 -16.27
C GLY A 342 -7.96 2.33 -14.87
N ILE A 343 -7.39 1.67 -13.85
CA ILE A 343 -7.87 1.77 -12.46
C ILE A 343 -7.12 2.90 -11.76
N ALA A 344 -7.80 3.98 -11.40
CA ALA A 344 -7.19 5.08 -10.65
C ALA A 344 -6.79 4.64 -9.24
N VAL A 345 -5.55 4.87 -8.84
CA VAL A 345 -5.00 4.46 -7.54
C VAL A 345 -4.91 5.66 -6.59
N TRP A 346 -5.59 5.55 -5.46
CA TRP A 346 -5.35 6.38 -4.28
C TRP A 346 -4.31 5.65 -3.42
N GLN A 347 -3.14 6.24 -3.23
CA GLN A 347 -2.05 5.64 -2.46
C GLN A 347 -1.88 6.35 -1.11
N ASP A 348 -2.24 5.69 -0.01
CA ASP A 348 -1.84 6.16 1.31
C ASP A 348 -0.32 5.97 1.50
N PHE A 349 0.34 6.84 2.25
CA PHE A 349 1.60 6.46 2.91
C PHE A 349 1.29 5.49 4.05
N MET A 350 2.25 4.65 4.42
CA MET A 350 2.01 3.52 5.34
C MET A 350 1.88 3.95 6.82
N PHE A 351 0.87 4.77 7.11
CA PHE A 351 0.48 5.25 8.43
C PHE A 351 -1.03 5.05 8.61
N ALA A 352 -1.44 4.43 9.71
CA ALA A 352 -2.85 4.24 10.04
C ALA A 352 -3.08 4.26 11.57
N CYS A 353 -4.18 4.88 12.00
CA CYS A 353 -4.83 4.75 13.31
C CYS A 353 -3.90 4.72 14.54
N ALA A 354 -2.91 5.62 14.54
CA ALA A 354 -1.96 5.80 15.63
C ALA A 354 -1.40 7.22 15.70
N THR A 355 -0.85 7.59 16.85
CA THR A 355 -0.01 8.78 16.99
C THR A 355 1.46 8.45 16.77
N TYR A 356 2.23 9.41 16.27
CA TYR A 356 3.65 9.23 15.94
C TYR A 356 4.50 10.31 16.59
N ARG A 357 5.77 9.98 16.84
CA ARG A 357 6.80 10.93 17.27
C ARG A 357 7.99 10.92 16.33
N LEU A 358 8.33 12.10 15.81
CA LEU A 358 9.43 12.41 14.91
C LEU A 358 10.68 12.73 15.73
N THR A 359 11.31 11.71 16.32
CA THR A 359 12.72 11.88 16.71
C THR A 359 13.58 12.10 15.46
N PRO A 360 14.77 12.71 15.55
CA PRO A 360 15.63 12.92 14.39
C PRO A 360 15.87 11.64 13.57
N GLU A 361 16.03 10.50 14.24
CA GLU A 361 16.26 9.19 13.60
C GLU A 361 14.98 8.68 12.91
N PHE A 362 13.83 8.76 13.59
CA PHE A 362 12.54 8.33 13.03
C PHE A 362 12.13 9.21 11.84
N GLU A 363 12.32 10.53 11.95
CA GLU A 363 12.09 11.47 10.87
C GLU A 363 12.97 11.15 9.65
N ALA A 364 14.28 10.89 9.87
CA ALA A 364 15.20 10.57 8.79
C ALA A 364 14.81 9.29 8.04
N THR A 365 14.46 8.21 8.75
CA THR A 365 14.07 6.95 8.09
C THR A 365 12.70 7.08 7.39
N VAL A 366 11.76 7.83 7.95
CA VAL A 366 10.47 8.12 7.31
C VAL A 366 10.63 8.96 6.04
N GLN A 367 11.44 10.02 6.07
CA GLN A 367 11.73 10.81 4.87
C GLN A 367 12.36 9.94 3.76
N ALA A 368 13.28 9.05 4.12
CA ALA A 368 13.88 8.13 3.17
C ALA A 368 12.85 7.12 2.58
N GLU A 369 11.98 6.56 3.41
CA GLU A 369 10.86 5.71 2.96
C GLU A 369 9.95 6.43 1.95
N ILE A 370 9.55 7.66 2.26
CA ILE A 370 8.71 8.47 1.38
C ILE A 370 9.41 8.68 0.04
N ARG A 371 10.70 9.05 0.06
CA ARG A 371 11.48 9.28 -1.17
C ARG A 371 11.60 8.02 -2.01
N ASP A 372 11.95 6.88 -1.40
CA ASP A 372 12.10 5.60 -2.07
C ASP A 372 10.80 5.22 -2.80
N ASN A 373 9.66 5.32 -2.11
CA ASN A 373 8.38 4.89 -2.67
C ASN A 373 7.79 5.90 -3.66
N VAL A 374 8.00 7.21 -3.48
CA VAL A 374 7.60 8.21 -4.49
C VAL A 374 8.41 8.01 -5.78
N ILE A 375 9.73 7.83 -5.68
CA ILE A 375 10.59 7.57 -6.85
C ILE A 375 10.15 6.29 -7.58
N ARG A 376 9.81 5.25 -6.83
CA ARG A 376 9.38 3.96 -7.37
C ARG A 376 8.04 4.04 -8.08
N LEU A 377 7.10 4.87 -7.60
CA LEU A 377 5.70 4.82 -8.01
C LEU A 377 5.26 5.93 -8.97
N ARG A 378 5.91 7.10 -8.95
CA ARG A 378 5.47 8.31 -9.70
C ARG A 378 5.35 8.17 -11.22
N SER A 379 5.99 7.16 -11.82
CA SER A 379 5.93 6.93 -13.28
C SER A 379 4.61 6.28 -13.73
N HIS A 380 3.90 5.61 -12.80
CA HIS A 380 2.66 4.89 -13.08
C HIS A 380 1.52 5.87 -13.42
N PRO A 381 0.94 5.81 -14.64
CA PRO A 381 -0.15 6.70 -15.02
C PRO A 381 -1.41 6.52 -14.17
N SER A 382 -1.62 5.35 -13.58
CA SER A 382 -2.77 5.04 -12.73
C SER A 382 -2.76 5.76 -11.39
N LEU A 383 -1.58 6.18 -10.91
CA LEU A 383 -1.43 6.85 -9.62
C LEU A 383 -2.14 8.21 -9.66
N ALA A 384 -3.27 8.30 -8.96
CA ALA A 384 -4.17 9.43 -9.03
C ALA A 384 -3.90 10.46 -7.94
N MET A 385 -3.53 9.99 -6.74
CA MET A 385 -3.19 10.85 -5.62
C MET A 385 -2.40 10.10 -4.55
N TRP A 386 -1.67 10.88 -3.75
CA TRP A 386 -1.06 10.46 -2.50
C TRP A 386 -1.89 10.94 -1.31
N CYS A 387 -2.01 10.12 -0.28
CA CYS A 387 -2.65 10.47 0.98
C CYS A 387 -1.70 10.23 2.16
N GLY A 388 -1.67 11.13 3.14
CA GLY A 388 -0.71 11.08 4.25
C GLY A 388 -0.90 9.89 5.17
N ASN A 389 -2.14 9.55 5.51
CA ASN A 389 -2.45 8.48 6.46
C ASN A 389 -3.92 8.07 6.42
N ASN A 390 -4.22 6.95 7.08
CA ASN A 390 -5.57 6.55 7.45
C ASN A 390 -5.95 7.03 8.86
N GLU A 391 -7.03 7.80 8.93
CA GLU A 391 -7.82 8.19 10.11
C GLU A 391 -7.09 8.91 11.24
N ILE A 392 -5.83 9.32 11.07
CA ILE A 392 -5.11 9.96 12.18
C ILE A 392 -5.68 11.35 12.46
N GLU A 393 -6.11 12.10 11.44
CA GLU A 393 -6.77 13.41 11.68
C GLU A 393 -8.08 13.25 12.45
N THR A 394 -8.94 12.32 12.03
CA THR A 394 -10.22 12.09 12.72
C THR A 394 -10.02 11.50 14.10
N ALA A 395 -9.01 10.64 14.31
CA ALA A 395 -8.67 10.14 15.63
C ALA A 395 -8.40 11.30 16.61
N TRP A 396 -7.56 12.26 16.22
CA TRP A 396 -7.28 13.45 17.03
C TRP A 396 -8.51 14.29 17.38
N VAL A 397 -9.50 14.33 16.50
CA VAL A 397 -10.68 15.21 16.66
C VAL A 397 -11.85 14.50 17.35
N ASN A 398 -12.09 13.23 17.01
CA ASN A 398 -13.36 12.55 17.25
C ASN A 398 -13.25 11.30 18.14
N TRP A 399 -12.06 10.70 18.30
CA TRP A 399 -11.92 9.39 18.98
C TRP A 399 -11.54 9.49 20.46
N GLY A 400 -11.37 10.71 20.99
CA GLY A 400 -11.06 10.92 22.41
C GLY A 400 -9.66 10.44 22.81
N LEU A 401 -8.67 10.66 21.95
CA LEU A 401 -7.27 10.35 22.21
C LEU A 401 -6.76 11.03 23.50
N PRO A 402 -5.76 10.43 24.18
CA PRO A 402 -5.05 11.11 25.25
C PRO A 402 -4.42 12.42 24.77
N GLU A 403 -4.40 13.43 25.64
CA GLU A 403 -3.71 14.70 25.38
C GLU A 403 -2.21 14.47 25.20
N ASP A 404 -1.70 14.74 24.00
CA ASP A 404 -0.29 14.65 23.65
C ASP A 404 0.07 15.73 22.62
N PRO A 405 0.38 16.96 23.09
CA PRO A 405 0.64 18.11 22.23
C PRO A 405 1.82 17.91 21.29
N GLU A 406 2.83 17.17 21.77
CA GLU A 406 4.02 16.80 21.01
C GLU A 406 3.64 15.94 19.80
N ALA A 407 2.97 14.80 20.01
CA ALA A 407 2.56 13.95 18.89
C ALA A 407 1.59 14.64 17.93
N ARG A 408 0.78 15.58 18.44
CA ARG A 408 -0.12 16.39 17.62
C ARG A 408 0.61 17.43 16.77
N GLU A 409 1.67 18.03 17.27
CA GLU A 409 2.56 18.90 16.49
C GLU A 409 3.29 18.12 15.40
N ASP A 410 3.81 16.94 15.75
CA ASP A 410 4.48 16.05 14.79
C ASP A 410 3.56 15.55 13.68
N TYR A 411 2.27 15.36 13.97
CA TYR A 411 1.27 15.09 12.94
C TYR A 411 1.28 16.20 11.87
N LEU A 412 1.17 17.46 12.27
CA LEU A 412 1.14 18.59 11.33
C LEU A 412 2.46 18.67 10.55
N LYS A 413 3.59 18.50 11.27
CA LYS A 413 4.91 18.50 10.64
C LYS A 413 5.07 17.38 9.61
N LEU A 414 4.67 16.15 9.93
CA LEU A 414 4.81 15.02 9.01
C LEU A 414 3.87 15.13 7.81
N PHE A 415 2.58 15.27 8.07
CA PHE A 415 1.52 15.13 7.07
C PHE A 415 1.14 16.45 6.38
N GLU A 416 1.48 17.62 6.93
CA GLU A 416 1.16 18.90 6.29
C GLU A 416 2.40 19.69 5.82
N GLU A 417 3.61 19.27 6.21
CA GLU A 417 4.86 19.94 5.80
C GLU A 417 5.86 18.99 5.10
N ILE A 418 6.32 17.93 5.78
CA ILE A 418 7.39 17.06 5.29
C ILE A 418 6.97 16.31 4.02
N ILE A 419 5.85 15.59 4.05
CA ILE A 419 5.38 14.81 2.90
C ILE A 419 5.09 15.72 1.70
N PRO A 420 4.29 16.81 1.82
CA PRO A 420 4.07 17.74 0.72
C PRO A 420 5.35 18.31 0.11
N LYS A 421 6.33 18.64 0.96
CA LYS A 421 7.63 19.15 0.49
C LYS A 421 8.36 18.11 -0.35
N ILE A 422 8.44 16.86 0.11
CA ILE A 422 9.09 15.77 -0.64
C ILE A 422 8.36 15.51 -1.96
N LEU A 423 7.02 15.53 -1.97
CA LEU A 423 6.24 15.40 -3.21
C LEU A 423 6.50 16.57 -4.17
N GLY A 424 6.57 17.81 -3.69
CA GLY A 424 6.92 18.96 -4.53
C GLY A 424 8.31 18.84 -5.20
N GLU A 425 9.25 18.14 -4.56
CA GLU A 425 10.57 17.86 -5.12
C GLU A 425 10.55 16.70 -6.13
N LEU A 426 9.84 15.60 -5.80
CA LEU A 426 9.95 14.32 -6.50
C LEU A 426 8.83 14.03 -7.50
N ASP A 427 7.62 14.54 -7.25
CA ASP A 427 6.41 14.32 -8.04
C ASP A 427 5.49 15.57 -8.00
N PRO A 428 5.94 16.70 -8.59
CA PRO A 428 5.25 17.99 -8.46
C PRO A 428 3.87 18.05 -9.15
N ALA A 429 3.53 17.05 -9.97
CA ALA A 429 2.24 16.96 -10.64
C ALA A 429 1.18 16.23 -9.79
N ALA A 430 1.60 15.51 -8.75
CA ALA A 430 0.69 14.72 -7.94
C ALA A 430 -0.21 15.59 -7.06
N PHE A 431 -1.44 15.14 -6.89
CA PHE A 431 -2.32 15.64 -5.84
C PHE A 431 -1.97 14.98 -4.51
N TYR A 432 -1.91 15.78 -3.44
CA TYR A 432 -1.67 15.31 -2.08
C TYR A 432 -2.85 15.61 -1.16
N TRP A 433 -3.18 14.64 -0.31
CA TRP A 433 -4.20 14.73 0.72
C TRP A 433 -3.61 14.41 2.10
N PRO A 434 -3.85 15.22 3.16
CA PRO A 434 -3.15 15.05 4.43
C PRO A 434 -3.58 13.80 5.22
N SER A 435 -4.86 13.43 5.16
CA SER A 435 -5.46 12.31 5.90
C SER A 435 -6.75 11.85 5.22
N SER A 436 -7.09 10.58 5.34
CA SER A 436 -8.39 10.01 4.95
C SER A 436 -9.11 9.52 6.22
N PRO A 437 -10.22 10.12 6.67
CA PRO A 437 -10.90 11.25 6.05
C PRO A 437 -10.26 12.59 6.43
N SER A 438 -10.50 13.62 5.61
CA SER A 438 -10.20 15.01 5.91
C SER A 438 -11.16 15.95 5.20
N SER A 439 -11.31 17.18 5.69
CA SER A 439 -11.94 18.27 4.94
C SER A 439 -10.92 19.15 4.22
N ARG A 440 -9.78 19.48 4.85
CA ARG A 440 -8.68 20.33 4.33
C ARG A 440 -7.36 20.21 5.12
N GLY A 441 -7.26 19.31 6.10
CA GLY A 441 -6.21 19.30 7.12
C GLY A 441 -6.41 20.32 8.25
N GLY A 442 -5.49 20.28 9.21
CA GLY A 442 -5.42 21.16 10.36
C GLY A 442 -6.40 20.80 11.48
N PHE A 443 -6.87 19.55 11.55
CA PHE A 443 -7.84 19.06 12.52
C PHE A 443 -9.21 19.75 12.43
N ARG A 444 -9.62 20.12 11.22
CA ARG A 444 -10.83 20.91 10.99
C ARG A 444 -11.90 20.07 10.32
N ASP A 445 -12.85 19.61 11.13
CA ASP A 445 -14.04 18.87 10.68
C ASP A 445 -13.68 17.74 9.69
N PRO A 446 -12.81 16.78 10.09
CA PRO A 446 -12.26 15.79 9.17
C PRO A 446 -13.33 14.84 8.58
N GLU A 447 -14.50 14.73 9.19
CA GLU A 447 -15.63 13.92 8.71
C GLU A 447 -16.80 14.75 8.16
N GLY A 448 -16.56 16.02 7.83
CA GLY A 448 -17.58 16.94 7.33
C GLY A 448 -18.21 16.49 6.00
N ASP A 449 -19.50 16.76 5.80
CA ASP A 449 -20.23 16.37 4.57
C ASP A 449 -20.16 17.42 3.45
N ARG A 450 -19.43 18.53 3.69
CA ARG A 450 -19.39 19.70 2.81
C ARG A 450 -18.07 19.89 2.07
N ALA A 451 -17.00 19.21 2.48
CA ALA A 451 -15.69 19.27 1.86
C ALA A 451 -14.96 17.94 2.04
N GLY A 452 -14.04 17.61 1.13
CA GLY A 452 -13.17 16.46 1.30
C GLY A 452 -13.87 15.09 1.22
N ASP A 453 -13.30 14.12 1.91
CA ASP A 453 -13.77 12.74 1.94
C ASP A 453 -14.25 12.35 3.34
N CYS A 454 -14.97 11.23 3.46
CA CYS A 454 -15.56 10.78 4.71
C CYS A 454 -15.53 9.25 4.85
N HIS A 455 -15.27 8.81 6.09
CA HIS A 455 -15.40 7.43 6.54
C HIS A 455 -16.69 7.30 7.35
N TYR A 456 -17.72 6.66 6.76
CA TYR A 456 -19.04 6.62 7.39
C TYR A 456 -19.31 5.29 8.10
N TRP A 457 -18.90 5.25 9.36
CA TRP A 457 -18.89 4.04 10.19
C TRP A 457 -20.11 3.88 11.11
N ALA A 458 -21.01 4.86 11.16
CA ALA A 458 -22.13 4.86 12.10
C ALA A 458 -23.14 3.72 11.87
N VAL A 459 -23.28 3.22 10.63
CA VAL A 459 -24.09 2.02 10.37
C VAL A 459 -23.47 0.83 11.07
N TRP A 460 -22.24 0.43 10.74
CA TRP A 460 -21.64 -0.73 11.40
C TRP A 460 -21.37 -0.52 12.90
N HIS A 461 -20.50 0.44 13.26
CA HIS A 461 -20.04 0.62 14.63
C HIS A 461 -21.08 1.30 15.54
N GLY A 462 -21.98 2.11 14.96
CA GLY A 462 -22.99 2.87 15.70
C GLY A 462 -24.38 2.23 15.75
N PHE A 463 -24.54 0.98 15.27
CA PHE A 463 -25.81 0.26 15.21
C PHE A 463 -26.95 1.03 14.50
N LYS A 464 -26.61 1.96 13.59
CA LYS A 464 -27.60 2.75 12.85
C LYS A 464 -28.25 1.91 11.75
N PRO A 465 -29.57 2.03 11.54
CA PRO A 465 -30.26 1.28 10.48
C PRO A 465 -29.70 1.63 9.10
N ILE A 466 -29.84 0.73 8.12
CA ILE A 466 -29.26 0.88 6.77
C ILE A 466 -29.76 2.14 6.06
N GLU A 467 -30.98 2.57 6.34
CA GLU A 467 -31.56 3.80 5.80
C GLU A 467 -30.73 5.05 6.16
N GLU A 468 -29.93 5.00 7.23
CA GLU A 468 -29.08 6.09 7.67
C GLU A 468 -28.04 6.48 6.60
N PHE A 469 -27.53 5.52 5.81
CA PHE A 469 -26.67 5.81 4.64
C PHE A 469 -27.27 6.86 3.70
N ARG A 470 -28.61 6.90 3.58
CA ARG A 470 -29.32 7.79 2.65
C ARG A 470 -29.49 9.21 3.18
N ARG A 471 -29.14 9.47 4.44
CA ARG A 471 -29.26 10.81 5.05
C ARG A 471 -28.12 11.73 4.63
N TYR A 472 -26.92 11.17 4.47
CA TYR A 472 -25.71 11.92 4.17
C TYR A 472 -25.42 11.93 2.68
N HIS A 473 -24.83 13.02 2.21
CA HIS A 473 -24.48 13.20 0.80
C HIS A 473 -23.07 13.80 0.75
N TYR A 474 -22.11 12.99 1.19
CA TYR A 474 -20.69 13.33 1.23
C TYR A 474 -20.17 13.76 -0.14
N ARG A 475 -19.09 14.53 -0.16
CA ARG A 475 -18.44 14.91 -1.42
C ARG A 475 -17.71 13.72 -2.04
N PHE A 476 -17.11 12.90 -1.20
CA PHE A 476 -16.55 11.58 -1.50
C PHE A 476 -16.71 10.71 -0.25
N CYS A 477 -17.12 9.44 -0.40
CA CYS A 477 -17.15 8.49 0.71
C CYS A 477 -16.03 7.48 0.48
N SER A 478 -14.94 7.63 1.23
CA SER A 478 -13.69 6.87 1.09
C SER A 478 -13.67 5.60 1.92
N GLU A 479 -14.48 5.52 2.98
CA GLU A 479 -14.77 4.25 3.66
C GLU A 479 -16.21 4.19 4.14
N TYR A 480 -16.74 2.98 4.14
CA TYR A 480 -17.94 2.52 4.85
C TYR A 480 -18.02 1.01 4.60
N GLY A 481 -18.48 0.26 5.59
CA GLY A 481 -18.47 -1.20 5.48
C GLY A 481 -19.63 -1.87 6.21
N PHE A 482 -19.79 -3.15 5.93
CA PHE A 482 -20.63 -4.06 6.71
C PHE A 482 -19.97 -5.45 6.76
N GLU A 483 -19.85 -6.12 7.92
CA GLU A 483 -19.22 -7.44 8.01
C GLU A 483 -20.15 -8.59 7.58
N SER A 484 -19.55 -9.67 7.10
CA SER A 484 -20.22 -10.95 6.87
C SER A 484 -19.27 -12.12 7.10
N LEU A 485 -19.83 -13.30 7.35
CA LEU A 485 -19.06 -14.53 7.34
C LEU A 485 -18.55 -14.81 5.90
N PRO A 486 -17.38 -15.44 5.76
CA PRO A 486 -16.88 -15.87 4.45
C PRO A 486 -17.65 -17.10 3.94
N ASP A 487 -17.30 -17.59 2.75
CA ASP A 487 -17.89 -18.82 2.20
C ASP A 487 -17.74 -19.99 3.19
N MET A 488 -18.73 -20.89 3.26
CA MET A 488 -18.68 -22.03 4.20
C MET A 488 -17.47 -22.94 4.00
N ARG A 489 -16.85 -23.00 2.80
CA ARG A 489 -15.57 -23.70 2.58
C ARG A 489 -14.42 -23.00 3.31
N THR A 490 -14.48 -21.69 3.49
CA THR A 490 -13.51 -20.89 4.26
C THR A 490 -13.74 -21.09 5.75
N VAL A 491 -15.01 -21.05 6.18
CA VAL A 491 -15.39 -21.39 7.58
C VAL A 491 -14.90 -22.78 7.97
N ARG A 492 -15.14 -23.79 7.12
CA ARG A 492 -14.66 -25.16 7.37
C ARG A 492 -13.14 -25.26 7.39
N TYR A 493 -12.43 -24.44 6.63
CA TYR A 493 -10.97 -24.45 6.62
C TYR A 493 -10.42 -24.09 8.00
N PHE A 494 -10.84 -22.94 8.55
CA PHE A 494 -10.25 -22.47 9.79
C PHE A 494 -10.87 -23.13 11.03
N THR A 495 -12.11 -23.63 10.96
CA THR A 495 -12.75 -24.32 12.09
C THR A 495 -12.52 -25.83 12.12
N GLY A 496 -12.33 -26.47 10.96
CA GLY A 496 -12.39 -27.92 10.83
C GLY A 496 -13.79 -28.52 11.09
N GLN A 497 -14.84 -27.70 11.16
CA GLN A 497 -16.19 -28.11 11.55
C GLN A 497 -17.21 -27.77 10.46
N GLU A 498 -18.16 -28.68 10.20
CA GLU A 498 -19.27 -28.43 9.27
C GLU A 498 -20.28 -27.41 9.83
N GLU A 499 -20.50 -27.44 11.15
CA GLU A 499 -21.49 -26.64 11.85
C GLU A 499 -20.86 -26.04 13.13
N PRO A 500 -19.95 -25.06 13.00
CA PRO A 500 -19.34 -24.42 14.15
C PRO A 500 -20.32 -23.49 14.86
N ASP A 501 -20.18 -23.40 16.19
CA ASP A 501 -20.85 -22.39 17.00
C ASP A 501 -20.25 -21.01 16.70
N LEU A 502 -21.08 -20.05 16.29
CA LEU A 502 -20.67 -18.66 15.99
C LEU A 502 -19.95 -18.00 17.18
N CYS A 503 -20.39 -18.30 18.40
CA CYS A 503 -19.77 -17.77 19.62
C CYS A 503 -18.69 -18.72 20.19
N GLY A 504 -18.33 -19.76 19.43
CA GLY A 504 -17.29 -20.71 19.80
C GLY A 504 -15.90 -20.09 19.71
N PRO A 505 -14.91 -20.64 20.44
CA PRO A 505 -13.59 -20.02 20.58
C PRO A 505 -12.85 -19.84 19.25
N VAL A 506 -12.99 -20.80 18.31
CA VAL A 506 -12.36 -20.69 16.98
C VAL A 506 -13.01 -19.62 16.11
N MET A 507 -14.34 -19.46 16.19
CA MET A 507 -15.05 -18.42 15.43
C MET A 507 -14.71 -17.03 15.97
N GLU A 508 -14.70 -16.87 17.30
CA GLU A 508 -14.27 -15.63 17.96
C GLU A 508 -12.79 -15.31 17.67
N ALA A 509 -11.91 -16.32 17.63
CA ALA A 509 -10.53 -16.12 17.21
C ALA A 509 -10.40 -15.61 15.76
N HIS A 510 -11.41 -15.81 14.92
CA HIS A 510 -11.46 -15.34 13.53
C HIS A 510 -12.45 -14.19 13.32
N HIS A 511 -12.88 -13.53 14.40
CA HIS A 511 -13.72 -12.34 14.35
C HIS A 511 -13.05 -11.22 15.14
N LYS A 512 -12.34 -10.34 14.44
CA LYS A 512 -11.43 -9.38 15.08
C LYS A 512 -12.09 -8.04 15.43
N CYS A 513 -13.27 -7.77 14.88
CA CYS A 513 -14.03 -6.56 15.18
C CYS A 513 -14.60 -6.62 16.60
N THR A 514 -14.37 -5.58 17.42
CA THR A 514 -14.92 -5.50 18.78
C THR A 514 -16.45 -5.58 18.73
N GLY A 515 -17.02 -6.63 19.33
CA GLY A 515 -18.47 -6.87 19.30
C GLY A 515 -19.03 -7.21 17.92
N GLY A 516 -18.20 -7.68 16.98
CA GLY A 516 -18.63 -8.02 15.62
C GLY A 516 -19.76 -9.06 15.59
N THR A 517 -19.66 -10.11 16.40
CA THR A 517 -20.69 -11.18 16.47
C THR A 517 -22.04 -10.61 16.88
N GLU A 518 -22.06 -9.71 17.88
CA GLU A 518 -23.27 -9.01 18.32
C GLU A 518 -23.87 -8.16 17.19
N LYS A 519 -23.04 -7.40 16.47
CA LYS A 519 -23.49 -6.55 15.35
C LYS A 519 -24.10 -7.36 14.22
N ILE A 520 -23.47 -8.45 13.79
CA ILE A 520 -24.03 -9.34 12.76
C ILE A 520 -25.42 -9.81 13.20
N MET A 521 -25.54 -10.31 14.43
CA MET A 521 -26.81 -10.85 14.94
C MET A 521 -27.90 -9.78 15.12
N TYR A 522 -27.51 -8.56 15.51
CA TYR A 522 -28.41 -7.41 15.59
C TYR A 522 -29.05 -7.09 14.23
N TYR A 523 -28.23 -6.95 13.19
CA TYR A 523 -28.72 -6.60 11.86
C TYR A 523 -29.50 -7.73 11.18
N LEU A 524 -29.06 -8.98 11.35
CA LEU A 524 -29.81 -10.14 10.86
C LEU A 524 -31.23 -10.16 11.44
N GLY A 525 -31.37 -9.89 12.75
CA GLY A 525 -32.66 -9.81 13.42
C GLY A 525 -33.59 -8.71 12.92
N GLN A 526 -33.05 -7.69 12.23
CA GLN A 526 -33.83 -6.60 11.64
C GLN A 526 -34.27 -6.89 10.20
N MET A 527 -33.49 -7.68 9.45
CA MET A 527 -33.61 -7.73 7.98
C MET A 527 -34.06 -9.08 7.45
N VAL A 528 -33.80 -10.16 8.18
CA VAL A 528 -34.10 -11.52 7.74
C VAL A 528 -34.69 -12.33 8.88
N ASN A 529 -35.30 -13.47 8.55
CA ASN A 529 -35.64 -14.45 9.57
C ASN A 529 -34.35 -15.05 10.13
N TYR A 530 -34.28 -15.23 11.45
CA TYR A 530 -33.09 -15.78 12.11
C TYR A 530 -32.62 -17.09 11.46
N PRO A 531 -31.32 -17.19 11.12
CA PRO A 531 -30.76 -18.40 10.55
C PRO A 531 -30.82 -19.55 11.56
N LYS A 532 -31.02 -20.78 11.07
CA LYS A 532 -31.20 -21.98 11.91
C LYS A 532 -29.94 -22.85 12.01
N ASP A 533 -28.96 -22.55 11.17
CA ASP A 533 -27.69 -23.25 11.06
C ASP A 533 -26.63 -22.28 10.49
N THR A 534 -25.36 -22.66 10.61
CA THR A 534 -24.20 -21.84 10.24
C THR A 534 -24.15 -21.60 8.73
N ALA A 535 -24.58 -22.55 7.91
CA ALA A 535 -24.67 -22.36 6.47
C ALA A 535 -25.67 -21.24 6.09
N ARG A 536 -26.85 -21.22 6.72
CA ARG A 536 -27.83 -20.13 6.54
C ARG A 536 -27.35 -18.84 7.17
N LEU A 537 -26.62 -18.89 8.28
CA LEU A 537 -26.01 -17.70 8.89
C LEU A 537 -25.03 -17.05 7.91
N ALA A 538 -24.13 -17.83 7.31
CA ALA A 538 -23.18 -17.33 6.32
C ALA A 538 -23.91 -16.69 5.13
N TYR A 539 -24.85 -17.42 4.52
CA TYR A 539 -25.66 -16.92 3.41
C TYR A 539 -26.42 -15.62 3.76
N CYS A 540 -27.12 -15.60 4.89
CA CYS A 540 -27.88 -14.42 5.31
C CYS A 540 -26.97 -13.23 5.62
N SER A 541 -25.83 -13.45 6.28
CA SER A 541 -24.88 -12.37 6.58
C SER A 541 -24.30 -11.73 5.31
N GLN A 542 -23.98 -12.55 4.30
CA GLN A 542 -23.51 -12.08 2.99
C GLN A 542 -24.61 -11.33 2.24
N LEU A 543 -25.85 -11.82 2.27
CA LEU A 543 -26.98 -11.12 1.65
C LEU A 543 -27.23 -9.75 2.30
N VAL A 544 -27.20 -9.69 3.63
CA VAL A 544 -27.34 -8.45 4.38
C VAL A 544 -26.20 -7.48 4.06
N GLN A 545 -24.95 -7.94 4.06
CA GLN A 545 -23.81 -7.14 3.64
C GLN A 545 -24.00 -6.59 2.23
N ALA A 546 -24.36 -7.44 1.26
CA ALA A 546 -24.58 -7.05 -0.12
C ALA A 546 -25.66 -5.97 -0.25
N ASP A 547 -26.77 -6.09 0.48
CA ASP A 547 -27.84 -5.08 0.50
C ASP A 547 -27.40 -3.76 1.16
N CYS A 548 -26.61 -3.82 2.25
CA CYS A 548 -26.02 -2.65 2.90
C CYS A 548 -25.12 -1.87 1.93
N ILE A 549 -24.13 -2.55 1.35
CA ILE A 549 -23.15 -1.95 0.45
C ILE A 549 -23.85 -1.42 -0.80
N ARG A 550 -24.73 -2.22 -1.42
CA ARG A 550 -25.53 -1.78 -2.58
C ARG A 550 -26.33 -0.52 -2.27
N SER A 551 -27.01 -0.46 -1.12
CA SER A 551 -27.83 0.69 -0.73
C SER A 551 -27.03 2.00 -0.69
N ASN A 552 -25.82 1.97 -0.11
CA ASN A 552 -24.97 3.15 -0.03
C ASN A 552 -24.32 3.50 -1.39
N VAL A 553 -23.78 2.50 -2.12
CA VAL A 553 -23.21 2.72 -3.47
C VAL A 553 -24.23 3.36 -4.39
N GLU A 554 -25.45 2.81 -4.46
CA GLU A 554 -26.51 3.35 -5.31
C GLU A 554 -26.91 4.76 -4.88
N HIS A 555 -26.94 5.04 -3.57
CA HIS A 555 -27.23 6.37 -3.05
C HIS A 555 -26.20 7.40 -3.46
N MET A 556 -24.91 7.12 -3.25
CA MET A 556 -23.82 8.01 -3.63
C MET A 556 -23.79 8.24 -5.14
N ARG A 557 -24.03 7.19 -5.94
CA ARG A 557 -24.13 7.30 -7.41
C ARG A 557 -25.34 8.11 -7.87
N ARG A 558 -26.50 7.98 -7.22
CA ARG A 558 -27.68 8.84 -7.50
C ARG A 558 -27.39 10.30 -7.16
N ALA A 559 -26.55 10.55 -6.17
CA ALA A 559 -26.11 11.89 -5.76
C ALA A 559 -24.95 12.44 -6.62
N ARG A 560 -24.62 11.82 -7.76
CA ARG A 560 -23.57 12.28 -8.67
C ARG A 560 -23.73 13.76 -9.01
N GLY A 561 -22.63 14.50 -8.94
CA GLY A 561 -22.59 15.96 -9.07
C GLY A 561 -22.58 16.69 -7.71
N ARG A 562 -22.94 16.01 -6.62
CA ARG A 562 -22.59 16.41 -5.24
C ARG A 562 -21.55 15.45 -4.65
N CYS A 563 -21.86 14.16 -4.70
CA CYS A 563 -20.94 13.08 -4.38
C CYS A 563 -20.23 12.63 -5.66
N MET A 564 -18.91 12.46 -5.61
CA MET A 564 -18.10 12.08 -6.77
C MET A 564 -17.23 10.85 -6.53
N GLY A 565 -17.45 10.12 -5.44
CA GLY A 565 -16.81 8.83 -5.24
C GLY A 565 -17.38 8.00 -4.11
N SER A 566 -17.23 6.70 -4.27
CA SER A 566 -17.65 5.69 -3.32
C SER A 566 -16.66 4.54 -3.33
N ALA A 567 -15.89 4.43 -2.24
CA ALA A 567 -15.01 3.32 -1.93
C ALA A 567 -15.52 2.66 -0.65
N TYR A 568 -15.91 1.40 -0.76
CA TYR A 568 -16.34 0.64 0.42
C TYR A 568 -15.15 -0.07 1.07
N TRP A 569 -15.25 -0.21 2.38
CA TRP A 569 -14.36 -1.05 3.18
C TRP A 569 -14.97 -2.45 3.25
N GLN A 570 -14.34 -3.51 2.74
CA GLN A 570 -13.06 -3.57 2.00
C GLN A 570 -13.14 -4.61 0.88
N VAL A 571 -12.18 -4.65 -0.05
CA VAL A 571 -12.26 -5.57 -1.21
C VAL A 571 -11.87 -7.01 -0.86
N ASN A 572 -10.74 -7.21 -0.18
CA ASN A 572 -10.10 -8.51 0.04
C ASN A 572 -9.84 -8.79 1.52
N ASP A 573 -9.40 -10.02 1.83
CA ASP A 573 -8.92 -10.43 3.16
C ASP A 573 -7.43 -10.80 3.14
N SER A 574 -6.76 -10.69 4.29
CA SER A 574 -5.37 -11.12 4.50
C SER A 574 -5.25 -12.48 5.19
N ASN A 575 -6.36 -13.05 5.65
CA ASN A 575 -6.46 -14.36 6.28
C ASN A 575 -7.91 -14.87 6.22
N PRO A 576 -8.18 -16.18 6.38
CA PRO A 576 -9.55 -16.67 6.55
C PRO A 576 -10.16 -16.00 7.79
N THR A 577 -11.22 -15.21 7.65
CA THR A 577 -11.75 -14.39 8.74
C THR A 577 -13.21 -13.98 8.49
N ILE A 578 -13.88 -13.49 9.53
CA ILE A 578 -15.10 -12.70 9.40
C ILE A 578 -14.68 -11.23 9.29
N SER A 579 -15.12 -10.56 8.23
CA SER A 579 -14.70 -9.19 7.92
C SER A 579 -15.69 -8.48 6.99
N TRP A 580 -15.36 -7.23 6.67
CA TRP A 580 -16.04 -6.41 5.67
C TRP A 580 -15.70 -6.74 4.21
N SER A 581 -14.90 -7.77 3.95
CA SER A 581 -14.48 -8.10 2.59
C SER A 581 -15.65 -8.49 1.69
N SER A 582 -15.55 -8.16 0.39
CA SER A 582 -16.40 -8.71 -0.67
C SER A 582 -15.83 -9.99 -1.29
N ILE A 583 -14.52 -10.20 -1.16
CA ILE A 583 -13.80 -11.38 -1.65
C ILE A 583 -13.07 -11.98 -0.45
N ASP A 584 -13.36 -13.23 -0.11
CA ASP A 584 -12.67 -13.88 1.00
C ASP A 584 -11.21 -14.25 0.66
N TYR A 585 -10.43 -14.64 1.68
CA TYR A 585 -9.01 -14.95 1.54
C TYR A 585 -8.67 -15.98 0.45
N PHE A 586 -9.57 -16.91 0.15
CA PHE A 586 -9.36 -17.93 -0.88
C PHE A 586 -9.84 -17.48 -2.28
N GLY A 587 -10.18 -16.20 -2.46
CA GLY A 587 -10.67 -15.64 -3.71
C GLY A 587 -12.13 -16.01 -4.01
N ARG A 588 -12.93 -16.33 -2.98
CA ARG A 588 -14.35 -16.67 -3.17
C ARG A 588 -15.17 -15.41 -2.99
N TRP A 589 -15.97 -15.09 -3.99
CA TRP A 589 -16.86 -13.93 -3.93
C TRP A 589 -18.00 -14.21 -2.95
N LYS A 590 -18.20 -13.27 -2.03
CA LYS A 590 -19.40 -13.20 -1.20
C LYS A 590 -20.53 -12.57 -2.03
#